data_AF-A0A353X6X9-F1
#
_entry.id   AF-A0A353X6X9-F1
#
_cell.length_a   1.000
_cell.length_b   1.000
_cell.length_c   1.000
_cell.angle_alpha   90.00
_cell.angle_beta   90.00
_cell.angle_gamma   90.00
#
_symmetry.space_group_name_H-M   'P 1'
#
loop_
_entity.id
_entity.type
_entity.pdbx_description
1 polymer ?
#
loop_
_entity_poly.entity_id
_entity_poly.type
_entity_poly.pdbx_seq_one_letter_code
_entity_poly.pdbx_strand_id
1 'polypeptide(L)'
;APIPDIPEAVRACAAAERTRLGPEAFFAEVRRRDPTLAARLHAGPKARVLRAWEVHEATGRPLSVWQTEPPEGPPPHWHFAVTVLAPPRPELYARCDARLLVMLEAGGWAEAARFEADVAAGRLPEGPPSAHPPASSMTRRRASQRA
;
A
#
# COMPACT_ATOMS: atom_id res chain seq x y z
N ALA A 1 5.66 15.78 -4.67
CA ALA A 1 4.43 16.58 -4.86
C ALA A 1 4.16 17.33 -3.58
N PRO A 2 4.15 18.66 -3.60
CA PRO A 2 3.98 19.51 -2.41
C PRO A 2 2.51 19.54 -1.96
N ILE A 3 1.94 18.36 -1.70
CA ILE A 3 0.54 18.24 -1.28
C ILE A 3 0.47 18.63 0.20
N PRO A 4 -0.36 19.61 0.59
CA PRO A 4 -0.56 19.95 1.99
C PRO A 4 -1.01 18.77 2.83
N ASP A 5 -0.79 18.86 4.14
CA ASP A 5 -1.31 17.87 5.08
C ASP A 5 -2.83 17.78 4.99
N ILE A 6 -3.34 16.55 4.85
CA ILE A 6 -4.78 16.32 4.75
C ILE A 6 -5.37 16.20 6.16
N PRO A 7 -6.39 17.00 6.51
CA PRO A 7 -7.04 16.91 7.82
C PRO A 7 -7.60 15.51 8.09
N GLU A 8 -7.50 15.04 9.33
CA GLU A 8 -7.98 13.70 9.72
C GLU A 8 -9.47 13.51 9.42
N ALA A 9 -10.28 14.57 9.59
CA ALA A 9 -11.70 14.55 9.25
C ALA A 9 -11.97 14.20 7.77
N VAL A 10 -11.11 14.65 6.84
CA VAL A 10 -11.23 14.32 5.41
C VAL A 10 -10.89 12.85 5.16
N ARG A 11 -9.89 12.30 5.85
CA ARG A 11 -9.52 10.88 5.75
C ARG A 11 -10.63 9.98 6.29
N ALA A 12 -11.20 10.34 7.44
CA ALA A 12 -12.35 9.65 8.02
C ALA A 12 -13.57 9.70 7.08
N CYS A 13 -13.85 10.85 6.47
CA CYS A 13 -14.91 11.02 5.49
C CYS A 13 -14.68 10.13 4.26
N ALA A 14 -13.46 10.09 3.71
CA ALA A 14 -13.11 9.24 2.57
C ALA A 14 -13.38 7.75 2.87
N ALA A 15 -13.00 7.30 4.07
CA ALA A 15 -13.23 5.93 4.51
C ALA A 15 -14.72 5.61 4.66
N ALA A 16 -15.49 6.55 5.23
CA ALA A 16 -16.94 6.41 5.39
C ALA A 16 -17.65 6.37 4.02
N GLU A 17 -17.33 7.29 3.12
CA GLU A 17 -17.93 7.37 1.78
C GLU A 17 -17.62 6.15 0.93
N ARG A 18 -16.39 5.64 0.99
CA ARG A 18 -16.02 4.39 0.32
C ARG A 18 -16.81 3.21 0.88
N THR A 19 -17.04 3.16 2.18
CA THR A 19 -17.81 2.08 2.82
C THR A 19 -19.28 2.16 2.41
N ARG A 20 -19.83 3.38 2.36
CA ARG A 20 -21.22 3.65 1.96
C ARG A 20 -21.50 3.34 0.48
N LEU A 21 -20.60 3.75 -0.42
CA LEU A 21 -20.77 3.61 -1.87
C LEU A 21 -20.28 2.25 -2.40
N GLY A 22 -19.39 1.59 -1.69
CA GLY A 22 -18.65 0.44 -2.21
C GLY A 22 -17.49 0.84 -3.13
N PRO A 23 -16.54 -0.09 -3.40
CA PRO A 23 -15.30 0.21 -4.11
C PRO A 23 -15.50 0.75 -5.54
N GLU A 24 -16.42 0.18 -6.30
CA GLU A 24 -16.62 0.46 -7.71
C GLU A 24 -17.25 1.85 -7.91
N ALA A 25 -18.31 2.16 -7.16
CA ALA A 25 -18.97 3.46 -7.22
C ALA A 25 -18.07 4.58 -6.68
N PHE A 26 -17.32 4.32 -5.61
CA PHE A 26 -16.32 5.26 -5.11
C PHE A 26 -15.21 5.51 -6.14
N PHE A 27 -14.74 4.47 -6.83
CA PHE A 27 -13.76 4.65 -7.90
C PHE A 27 -14.31 5.44 -9.09
N ALA A 28 -15.59 5.25 -9.46
CA ALA A 28 -16.23 6.06 -10.50
C ALA A 28 -16.26 7.55 -10.13
N GLU A 29 -16.46 7.85 -8.84
CA GLU A 29 -16.51 9.21 -8.31
C GLU A 29 -15.11 9.85 -8.22
N VAL A 30 -14.08 9.06 -7.95
CA VAL A 30 -12.67 9.48 -8.13
C VAL A 30 -12.36 9.71 -9.61
N ARG A 31 -12.82 8.84 -10.52
CA ARG A 31 -12.59 8.99 -11.96
C ARG A 31 -13.23 10.27 -12.52
N ARG A 32 -14.38 10.69 -12.00
CA ARG A 32 -15.04 11.94 -12.37
C ARG A 32 -14.19 13.16 -11.99
N ARG A 33 -13.50 13.11 -10.85
CA ARG A 33 -12.63 14.17 -10.33
C ARG A 33 -11.23 14.16 -10.95
N ASP A 34 -10.65 12.96 -11.14
CA ASP A 34 -9.28 12.75 -11.59
C ASP A 34 -9.21 11.66 -12.68
N PRO A 35 -9.64 11.98 -13.91
CA PRO A 35 -9.66 11.01 -15.01
C PRO A 35 -8.25 10.55 -15.40
N THR A 36 -7.25 11.44 -15.30
CA THR A 36 -5.85 11.15 -15.61
C THR A 36 -5.28 10.09 -14.68
N LEU A 37 -5.51 10.23 -13.37
CA LEU A 37 -5.06 9.23 -12.40
C LEU A 37 -5.88 7.93 -12.53
N ALA A 38 -7.19 8.04 -12.75
CA ALA A 38 -8.07 6.89 -12.90
C ALA A 38 -7.76 6.04 -14.14
N ALA A 39 -7.22 6.63 -15.22
CA ALA A 39 -6.74 5.88 -16.38
C ALA A 39 -5.56 4.95 -16.07
N ARG A 40 -4.80 5.27 -15.01
CA ARG A 40 -3.61 4.51 -14.55
C ARG A 40 -3.88 3.67 -13.31
N LEU A 41 -5.03 3.87 -12.67
CA LEU A 41 -5.46 3.14 -11.48
C LEU A 41 -6.48 2.06 -11.84
N HIS A 42 -6.44 0.97 -11.11
CA HIS A 42 -7.54 0.01 -11.05
C HIS A 42 -8.36 0.27 -9.77
N ALA A 43 -9.59 -0.23 -9.69
CA ALA A 43 -10.43 -0.06 -8.48
C ALA A 43 -9.90 -0.82 -7.24
N GLY A 44 -8.98 -1.78 -7.44
CA GLY A 44 -8.46 -2.67 -6.39
C GLY A 44 -7.60 -2.01 -5.30
N PRO A 45 -6.61 -1.15 -5.60
CA PRO A 45 -5.71 -0.59 -4.59
C PRO A 45 -6.41 0.41 -3.65
N LYS A 46 -6.87 -0.06 -2.49
CA LYS A 46 -7.67 0.73 -1.53
C LYS A 46 -7.05 2.07 -1.17
N ALA A 47 -5.78 2.06 -0.78
CA ALA A 47 -5.05 3.23 -0.32
C ALA A 47 -4.91 4.30 -1.41
N ARG A 48 -4.64 3.90 -2.67
CA ARG A 48 -4.42 4.86 -3.76
C ARG A 48 -5.69 5.58 -4.17
N VAL A 49 -6.81 4.86 -4.21
CA VAL A 49 -8.12 5.44 -4.56
C VAL A 49 -8.61 6.38 -3.46
N LEU A 50 -8.45 6.00 -2.18
CA LEU A 50 -8.76 6.89 -1.05
C LEU A 50 -7.91 8.16 -1.10
N ARG A 51 -6.60 8.02 -1.29
CA ARG A 51 -5.67 9.16 -1.36
C ARG A 51 -6.04 10.15 -2.46
N ALA A 52 -6.45 9.67 -3.63
CA ALA A 52 -6.88 10.52 -4.73
C ALA A 52 -8.11 11.37 -4.36
N TRP A 53 -9.08 10.74 -3.69
CA TRP A 53 -10.28 11.43 -3.20
C TRP A 53 -9.94 12.45 -2.10
N GLU A 54 -9.17 12.04 -1.10
CA GLU A 54 -8.73 12.86 0.03
C GLU A 54 -8.04 14.16 -0.43
N VAL A 55 -7.10 14.03 -1.38
CA VAL A 55 -6.35 15.17 -1.91
C VAL A 55 -7.26 16.12 -2.66
N HIS A 56 -8.15 15.60 -3.50
CA HIS A 56 -9.11 16.43 -4.21
C HIS A 56 -10.04 17.17 -3.25
N GLU A 57 -10.60 16.49 -2.25
CA GLU A 57 -11.54 17.11 -1.30
C GLU A 57 -10.88 18.17 -0.41
N ALA A 58 -9.65 17.92 0.07
CA ALA A 58 -8.97 18.90 0.92
C ALA A 58 -8.42 20.10 0.13
N THR A 59 -8.01 19.89 -1.13
CA THR A 59 -7.26 20.91 -1.89
C THR A 59 -8.04 21.50 -3.06
N GLY A 60 -9.17 20.90 -3.45
CA GLY A 60 -9.91 21.23 -4.67
C GLY A 60 -9.18 20.85 -5.96
N ARG A 61 -7.98 20.26 -5.89
CA ARG A 61 -7.12 19.96 -7.03
C ARG A 61 -6.90 18.44 -7.14
N PRO A 62 -7.04 17.84 -8.34
CA PRO A 62 -6.79 16.42 -8.54
C PRO A 62 -5.35 16.02 -8.19
N LEU A 63 -5.18 14.80 -7.68
CA LEU A 63 -3.87 14.27 -7.29
C LEU A 63 -2.91 14.16 -8.49
N SER A 64 -3.42 13.84 -9.68
CA SER A 64 -2.62 13.82 -10.91
C SER A 64 -1.95 15.16 -11.19
N VAL A 65 -2.61 16.29 -10.91
CA VAL A 65 -2.04 17.63 -11.10
C VAL A 65 -0.87 17.85 -10.16
N TRP A 66 -1.05 17.57 -8.86
CA TRP A 66 0.02 17.66 -7.86
C TRP A 66 1.23 16.78 -8.19
N GLN A 67 1.03 15.62 -8.82
CA GLN A 67 2.10 14.72 -9.23
C GLN A 67 2.93 15.23 -10.42
N THR A 68 2.40 16.20 -11.19
CA THR A 68 3.15 16.86 -12.26
C THR A 68 3.99 18.03 -11.78
N GLU A 69 3.73 18.54 -10.59
CA GLU A 69 4.52 19.63 -10.03
C GLU A 69 5.93 19.16 -9.67
N PRO A 70 6.96 20.00 -9.88
CA PRO A 70 8.31 19.70 -9.44
C PRO A 70 8.30 19.34 -7.94
N PRO A 71 8.94 18.24 -7.54
CA PRO A 71 9.10 17.96 -6.13
C PRO A 71 9.90 19.09 -5.48
N GLU A 72 9.47 19.53 -4.31
CA GLU A 72 10.32 20.35 -3.45
C GLU A 72 11.55 19.52 -3.10
N GLY A 73 12.72 20.01 -3.52
CA GLY A 73 14.00 19.41 -3.19
C GLY A 73 14.33 19.59 -1.70
N PRO A 74 15.31 18.84 -1.17
CA PRO A 74 15.82 19.10 0.16
C PRO A 74 16.40 20.53 0.26
N PRO A 75 16.59 21.06 1.48
CA PRO A 75 17.20 22.38 1.67
C PRO A 75 18.51 22.53 0.88
N PRO A 76 18.78 23.70 0.26
CA PRO A 76 19.91 23.88 -0.66
C PRO A 76 21.31 23.60 -0.07
N HIS A 77 21.42 23.64 1.25
CA HIS A 77 22.66 23.39 2.00
C HIS A 77 22.88 21.91 2.34
N TRP A 78 21.95 21.03 1.99
CA TRP A 78 22.08 19.59 2.21
C TRP A 78 22.72 18.93 0.99
N HIS A 79 23.80 18.20 1.25
CA HIS A 79 24.50 17.41 0.23
C HIS A 79 24.33 15.92 0.52
N PHE A 80 23.82 15.19 -0.47
CA PHE A 80 23.58 13.76 -0.35
C PHE A 80 24.52 13.00 -1.27
N ALA A 81 25.18 11.97 -0.72
CA ALA A 81 25.88 10.96 -1.50
C ALA A 81 25.01 9.69 -1.53
N VAL A 82 24.40 9.40 -2.68
CA VAL A 82 23.55 8.21 -2.85
C VAL A 82 24.36 7.12 -3.53
N THR A 83 24.57 6.01 -2.83
CA THR A 83 25.20 4.81 -3.40
C THR A 83 24.17 3.70 -3.51
N VAL A 84 24.02 3.14 -4.70
CA VAL A 84 23.08 2.03 -4.96
C VAL A 84 23.87 0.75 -5.20
N LEU A 85 23.59 -0.27 -4.39
CA LEU A 85 24.11 -1.63 -4.61
C LEU A 85 23.11 -2.40 -5.47
N ALA A 86 23.44 -2.61 -6.74
CA ALA A 86 22.57 -3.25 -7.72
C ALA A 86 23.25 -4.49 -8.35
N PRO A 87 23.41 -5.61 -7.60
CA PRO A 87 23.92 -6.85 -8.17
C PRO A 87 22.97 -7.39 -9.27
N PRO A 88 23.45 -8.25 -10.17
CA PRO A 88 22.60 -8.90 -11.17
C PRO A 88 21.41 -9.62 -10.54
N ARG A 89 20.21 -9.50 -11.14
CA ARG A 89 18.97 -10.11 -10.60
C ARG A 89 19.09 -11.59 -10.27
N PRO A 90 19.74 -12.45 -11.10
CA PRO A 90 19.89 -13.86 -10.76
C PRO A 90 20.68 -14.09 -9.46
N GLU A 91 21.75 -13.33 -9.24
CA GLU A 91 22.56 -13.42 -8.01
C GLU A 91 21.78 -12.93 -6.79
N LEU A 92 21.08 -11.80 -6.93
CA LEU A 92 20.22 -11.26 -5.87
C LEU A 92 19.19 -12.29 -5.41
N TYR A 93 18.52 -12.96 -6.36
CA TYR A 93 17.51 -13.96 -6.04
C TYR A 93 18.10 -15.19 -5.37
N ALA A 94 19.21 -15.73 -5.89
CA ALA A 94 19.89 -16.84 -5.24
C ALA A 94 20.26 -16.54 -3.77
N ARG A 95 20.71 -15.31 -3.49
CA ARG A 95 21.03 -14.86 -2.13
C ARG A 95 19.79 -14.69 -1.25
N CYS A 96 18.69 -14.17 -1.81
CA CYS A 96 17.42 -14.07 -1.10
C CYS A 96 16.87 -15.45 -0.72
N ASP A 97 16.90 -16.40 -1.66
CA ASP A 97 16.42 -17.76 -1.43
C ASP A 97 17.24 -18.48 -0.36
N ALA A 98 18.57 -18.40 -0.46
CA ALA A 98 19.46 -18.96 0.57
C ALA A 98 19.22 -18.33 1.95
N ARG A 99 19.02 -17.01 2.02
CA ARG A 99 18.72 -16.32 3.27
C ARG A 99 17.39 -16.74 3.87
N LEU A 100 16.36 -16.97 3.04
CA LEU A 100 15.07 -17.46 3.52
C LEU A 100 15.23 -18.82 4.22
N LEU A 101 15.98 -19.74 3.63
CA LEU A 101 16.22 -21.06 4.24
C LEU A 101 16.88 -20.93 5.62
N VAL A 102 17.90 -20.08 5.73
CA VAL A 102 18.56 -19.79 7.02
C VAL A 102 17.57 -19.21 8.04
N MET A 103 16.68 -18.30 7.62
CA MET A 103 15.65 -17.73 8.51
C MET A 103 14.66 -18.80 9.00
N LEU A 104 14.28 -19.74 8.13
CA LEU A 104 13.38 -20.83 8.50
C LEU A 104 14.04 -21.80 9.48
N GLU A 105 15.32 -22.14 9.26
CA GLU A 105 16.14 -22.95 10.18
C GLU A 105 16.31 -22.27 11.54
N ALA A 106 16.45 -20.93 11.56
CA ALA A 106 16.52 -20.13 12.78
C ALA A 106 15.18 -19.98 13.53
N GLY A 107 14.13 -20.70 13.12
CA GLY A 107 12.83 -20.70 13.79
C GLY A 107 11.79 -19.77 13.17
N GLY A 108 11.98 -19.32 11.93
CA GLY A 108 11.03 -18.46 11.22
C GLY A 108 9.61 -19.04 11.14
N TRP A 109 9.46 -20.37 11.09
CA TRP A 109 8.15 -21.02 11.16
C TRP A 109 7.44 -20.80 12.50
N ALA A 110 8.17 -20.94 13.61
CA ALA A 110 7.62 -20.73 14.95
C ALA A 110 7.29 -19.25 15.20
N GLU A 111 8.12 -18.34 14.67
CA GLU A 111 7.84 -16.91 14.68
C GLU A 111 6.54 -16.58 13.93
N ALA A 112 6.36 -17.10 12.70
CA ALA A 112 5.16 -16.86 11.91
C ALA A 112 3.89 -17.38 12.60
N ALA A 113 3.94 -18.60 13.16
CA ALA A 113 2.81 -19.17 13.89
C ALA A 113 2.45 -18.37 15.15
N ARG A 114 3.47 -17.90 15.90
CA ARG A 114 3.25 -17.02 17.05
C ARG A 114 2.60 -15.70 16.62
N PHE A 115 3.09 -15.10 15.54
CA PHE A 115 2.52 -13.86 15.01
C PHE A 115 1.05 -14.05 14.61
N GLU A 116 0.69 -15.15 13.96
CA GLU A 116 -0.72 -15.44 13.64
C GLU A 116 -1.59 -15.57 14.90
N ALA A 117 -1.09 -16.25 15.94
CA ALA A 117 -1.79 -16.37 17.21
C ALA A 117 -1.96 -15.01 17.92
N ASP A 118 -0.95 -14.16 17.85
CA ASP A 118 -0.98 -12.80 18.40
C ASP A 118 -1.96 -11.89 17.64
N VAL A 119 -1.99 -11.98 16.30
CA VAL A 119 -3.01 -11.31 15.46
C VAL A 119 -4.41 -11.76 15.87
N ALA A 120 -4.65 -13.07 16.00
CA ALA A 120 -5.95 -13.61 16.39
C ALA A 120 -6.37 -13.17 17.80
N ALA A 121 -5.42 -12.95 18.70
CA ALA A 121 -5.65 -12.49 20.05
C ALA A 121 -5.66 -10.95 20.19
N GLY A 122 -5.52 -10.20 19.10
CA GLY A 122 -5.48 -8.73 19.12
C GLY A 122 -4.20 -8.14 19.74
N ARG A 123 -3.13 -8.93 19.89
CA ARG A 123 -1.84 -8.52 20.43
C ARG A 123 -0.86 -8.21 19.32
N LEU A 124 -1.11 -7.15 18.55
CA LEU A 124 -0.16 -6.75 17.51
C LEU A 124 1.00 -5.96 18.12
N PRO A 125 2.27 -6.28 17.80
CA PRO A 125 3.37 -5.39 18.12
C PRO A 125 3.17 -4.04 17.42
N GLU A 126 3.60 -2.96 18.05
CA GLU A 126 3.56 -1.62 17.44
C GLU A 126 4.56 -1.57 16.27
N GLY A 127 4.06 -1.63 15.03
CA GLY A 127 4.86 -1.50 13.80
C GLY A 127 4.54 -2.56 12.74
N PRO A 128 4.83 -2.30 11.45
CA PRO A 128 4.61 -3.28 10.40
C PRO A 128 5.53 -4.50 10.58
N PRO A 129 5.04 -5.73 10.38
CA PRO A 129 5.90 -6.91 10.39
C PRO A 129 6.98 -6.76 9.30
N SER A 130 8.22 -7.09 9.65
CA SER A 130 9.41 -6.98 8.78
C SER A 130 9.38 -7.94 7.59
N ALA A 131 8.48 -8.92 7.61
CA ALA A 131 8.11 -9.76 6.48
C ALA A 131 6.63 -9.55 6.17
N HIS A 132 6.30 -9.33 4.89
CA HIS A 132 4.92 -9.37 4.44
C HIS A 132 4.27 -10.70 4.89
N PRO A 133 3.03 -10.67 5.43
CA PRO A 133 2.35 -11.90 5.82
C PRO A 133 2.24 -12.83 4.60
N PRO A 134 2.33 -14.16 4.79
CA PRO A 134 2.02 -15.10 3.72
C PRO A 134 0.60 -14.81 3.23
N ALA A 135 0.40 -14.93 1.92
CA ALA A 135 -0.86 -14.65 1.25
C ALA A 135 -1.95 -15.66 1.66
N SER A 136 -2.53 -15.52 2.85
CA SER A 136 -3.64 -16.35 3.36
C SER A 136 -4.97 -16.10 2.64
N SER A 137 -4.95 -15.52 1.43
CA SER A 137 -6.14 -15.23 0.62
C SER A 137 -6.38 -16.22 -0.53
N MET A 138 -5.56 -17.26 -0.70
CA MET A 138 -5.75 -18.26 -1.78
C MET A 138 -6.70 -19.41 -1.47
N THR A 139 -7.39 -19.42 -0.31
CA THR A 139 -8.41 -20.43 0.01
C THR A 139 -9.82 -19.84 0.04
N ARG A 140 -10.27 -19.17 -1.03
CA ARG A 140 -11.71 -19.13 -1.33
C ARG A 140 -12.08 -20.43 -2.04
N ARG A 141 -12.57 -21.38 -1.24
CA ARG A 141 -13.32 -22.57 -1.70
C ARG A 141 -14.30 -22.16 -2.80
N ARG A 142 -14.07 -22.60 -4.04
CA ARG A 142 -15.14 -22.71 -5.05
C ARG A 142 -16.05 -23.85 -4.59
N ALA A 143 -17.11 -23.51 -3.89
CA ALA A 143 -18.24 -24.41 -3.69
C ALA A 143 -19.47 -23.76 -4.33
N SER A 144 -19.90 -24.36 -5.44
CA SER A 144 -21.22 -24.29 -6.08
C SER A 144 -21.12 -24.00 -7.58
N GLN A 145 -20.96 -25.08 -8.35
CA GLN A 145 -21.55 -25.26 -9.68
C GLN A 145 -21.34 -26.72 -10.08
N ARG A 146 -22.24 -27.59 -9.61
CA ARG A 146 -22.60 -28.86 -10.25
C ARG A 146 -24.04 -29.19 -9.90
N ALA A 147 -24.82 -29.34 -10.98
CA ALA A 147 -26.21 -29.82 -11.10
C ALA A 147 -27.29 -28.90 -10.52
#